data_AF-A0A812JWI5-F1
#
_entry.id   AF-A0A812JWI5-F1
#
_cell.length_a   1.000
_cell.length_b   1.000
_cell.length_c   1.000
_cell.angle_alpha   90.00
_cell.angle_beta   90.00
_cell.angle_gamma   90.00
#
_symmetry.space_group_name_H-M   'P 1'
#
loop_
_entity.id
_entity.type
_entity.pdbx_description
1 polymer ?
#
loop_
_entity_poly.entity_id
_entity_poly.type
_entity_poly.pdbx_seq_one_letter_code
_entity_poly.pdbx_strand_id
1 'polypeptide(L)'
;MSQRSVGSPSNPVWGDSVMSIELTDDFQLQDYPLRLGVCSSDAGPPDHGFVTINLEQILHSRTELDPDEVVSMKGWFPLFDTMTGVRGHILVSIKMQFVGDQSYNDRFASSVGVRFFSIACPPQPPPQFP
;
A
#
# COMPACT_ATOMS: atom_id res chain seq x y z
N MET A 1 -5.45 6.32 -14.17
CA MET A 1 -4.03 6.12 -14.56
C MET A 1 -3.84 4.65 -14.91
N SER A 2 -3.04 4.30 -15.92
CA SER A 2 -2.81 2.90 -16.33
C SER A 2 -1.32 2.70 -16.65
N GLN A 3 -0.78 1.54 -16.29
CA GLN A 3 0.62 1.19 -16.49
C GLN A 3 0.72 -0.14 -17.25
N ARG A 4 1.62 -0.21 -18.23
CA ARG A 4 1.86 -1.42 -19.02
C ARG A 4 2.95 -2.26 -18.37
N SER A 5 2.70 -3.56 -18.21
CA SER A 5 3.71 -4.51 -17.76
C SER A 5 4.67 -4.91 -18.88
N VAL A 6 5.87 -5.33 -18.49
CA VAL A 6 6.84 -6.02 -19.33
C VAL A 6 7.05 -7.44 -18.77
N GLY A 7 7.37 -8.42 -19.61
CA GLY A 7 7.64 -9.80 -19.18
C GLY A 7 6.55 -10.80 -19.57
N SER A 8 6.57 -11.97 -18.94
CA SER A 8 5.65 -13.07 -19.26
C SER A 8 4.24 -12.81 -18.69
N PRO A 9 3.17 -13.31 -19.33
CA PRO A 9 1.79 -13.12 -18.87
C PRO A 9 1.52 -13.63 -17.45
N SER A 10 2.26 -14.63 -17.00
CA SER A 10 2.13 -15.25 -15.67
C SER A 10 3.01 -14.61 -14.59
N ASN A 11 3.95 -13.75 -14.98
CA ASN A 11 4.81 -13.00 -14.05
C ASN A 11 5.16 -11.63 -14.68
N PRO A 12 4.14 -10.77 -14.87
CA PRO A 12 4.35 -9.43 -15.39
C PRO A 12 5.12 -8.58 -14.38
N VAL A 13 6.07 -7.80 -14.89
CA VAL A 13 6.80 -6.79 -14.13
C VAL A 13 6.37 -5.43 -14.64
N TRP A 14 5.66 -4.69 -13.80
CA TRP A 14 5.42 -3.28 -14.02
C TRP A 14 6.67 -2.53 -13.53
N GLY A 15 7.41 -1.96 -14.49
CA GLY A 15 8.73 -1.36 -14.23
C GLY A 15 8.68 -0.07 -13.39
N ASP A 16 9.76 0.70 -13.41
CA ASP A 16 10.01 1.90 -12.59
C ASP A 16 9.07 3.10 -12.80
N SER A 17 7.97 2.94 -13.55
CA SER A 17 7.00 4.05 -13.67
C SER A 17 6.26 4.22 -12.35
N VAL A 18 6.65 5.25 -11.60
CA VAL A 18 5.95 5.68 -10.41
C VAL A 18 4.63 6.31 -10.83
N MET A 19 3.52 5.74 -10.37
CA MET A 19 2.24 6.45 -10.43
C MET A 19 2.19 7.42 -9.26
N SER A 20 2.09 8.71 -9.56
CA SER A 20 1.85 9.74 -8.56
C SER A 20 0.40 10.19 -8.66
N ILE A 21 -0.24 10.31 -7.50
CA ILE A 21 -1.56 10.89 -7.35
C ILE A 21 -1.39 11.99 -6.32
N GLU A 22 -1.69 13.21 -6.72
CA GLU A 22 -1.72 14.35 -5.81
C GLU A 22 -3.10 14.41 -5.17
N LEU A 23 -3.12 14.43 -3.84
CA LEU A 23 -4.34 14.56 -3.06
C LEU A 23 -4.29 15.87 -2.31
N THR A 24 -5.35 16.66 -2.43
CA THR A 24 -5.48 17.94 -1.72
C THR A 24 -6.08 17.76 -0.33
N ASP A 25 -6.75 16.64 -0.09
CA ASP A 25 -7.45 16.34 1.15
C ASP A 25 -7.10 14.94 1.65
N ASP A 26 -6.50 14.90 2.83
CA ASP A 26 -6.05 13.66 3.46
C ASP A 26 -7.22 12.82 4.03
N PHE A 27 -8.42 13.39 4.19
CA PHE A 27 -9.61 12.61 4.56
C PHE A 27 -9.95 11.57 3.48
N GLN A 28 -9.63 11.87 2.21
CA GLN A 28 -9.81 10.92 1.12
C GLN A 28 -9.00 9.64 1.31
N LEU A 29 -7.83 9.73 1.97
CA LEU A 29 -6.97 8.58 2.26
C LEU A 29 -7.51 7.68 3.37
N GLN A 30 -8.36 8.23 4.24
CA GLN A 30 -9.02 7.51 5.33
C GLN A 30 -10.32 6.86 4.83
N ASP A 31 -11.13 7.60 4.06
CA ASP A 31 -12.44 7.12 3.60
C ASP A 31 -12.36 6.19 2.38
N TYR A 32 -11.35 6.36 1.52
CA TYR A 32 -11.24 5.63 0.25
C TYR A 32 -9.94 4.81 0.17
N PRO A 33 -10.02 3.47 0.27
CA PRO A 33 -8.83 2.64 0.13
C PRO A 33 -8.33 2.66 -1.32
N LEU A 34 -7.02 2.55 -1.50
CA LEU A 34 -6.41 2.49 -2.82
C LEU A 34 -6.78 1.17 -3.49
N ARG A 35 -7.45 1.26 -4.64
CA ARG A 35 -7.82 0.09 -5.45
C ARG A 35 -6.97 0.04 -6.70
N LEU A 36 -6.19 -1.03 -6.86
CA LEU A 36 -5.43 -1.30 -8.07
C LEU A 36 -6.07 -2.48 -8.81
N GLY A 37 -6.60 -2.22 -9.99
CA GLY A 37 -7.11 -3.25 -10.89
C GLY A 37 -6.02 -3.76 -11.81
N VAL A 38 -5.96 -5.07 -12.02
CA VAL A 38 -5.09 -5.68 -13.03
C VAL A 38 -5.96 -6.04 -14.22
N CYS A 39 -5.60 -5.48 -15.39
CA CYS A 39 -6.28 -5.74 -16.65
C CYS A 39 -5.32 -6.35 -17.67
N SER A 40 -5.82 -7.22 -18.54
CA SER A 40 -5.14 -7.52 -19.81
C SER A 40 -5.13 -6.27 -20.71
N SER A 41 -4.12 -6.17 -21.59
CA SER A 41 -3.91 -5.00 -22.46
C SER A 41 -5.06 -4.75 -23.46
N ASP A 42 -5.91 -5.74 -23.67
CA ASP A 42 -7.06 -5.75 -24.58
C ASP A 42 -8.42 -5.73 -23.85
N ALA A 43 -8.41 -5.85 -22.51
CA ALA A 43 -9.60 -5.87 -21.69
C ALA A 43 -9.92 -4.46 -21.15
N GLY A 44 -11.21 -4.10 -21.15
CA GLY A 44 -11.70 -2.84 -20.59
C GLY A 44 -11.60 -2.80 -19.05
N PRO A 45 -12.67 -3.13 -18.30
CA PRO A 45 -12.61 -3.22 -16.84
C PRO A 45 -11.65 -4.33 -16.36
N PRO A 46 -11.15 -4.26 -15.11
CA PRO A 46 -10.23 -5.24 -14.56
C PRO A 46 -10.80 -6.66 -14.56
N ASP A 47 -10.12 -7.55 -15.28
CA ASP A 47 -10.49 -8.94 -15.54
C ASP A 47 -9.65 -9.95 -14.75
N HIS A 48 -8.43 -9.55 -14.34
CA HIS A 48 -7.54 -10.41 -13.55
C HIS A 48 -7.69 -10.20 -12.04
N GLY A 49 -8.57 -9.29 -11.63
CA GLY A 49 -8.88 -8.98 -10.24
C GLY A 49 -8.35 -7.61 -9.80
N PHE A 50 -8.48 -7.34 -8.51
CA PHE A 50 -8.06 -6.10 -7.89
C PHE A 50 -7.45 -6.34 -6.51
N VAL A 51 -6.59 -5.41 -6.10
CA VAL A 51 -6.10 -5.31 -4.73
C VAL A 51 -6.66 -4.03 -4.12
N THR A 52 -7.05 -4.12 -2.85
CA THR A 52 -7.50 -2.98 -2.05
C THR A 52 -6.51 -2.79 -0.91
N ILE A 53 -5.92 -1.60 -0.83
CA ILE A 53 -4.88 -1.26 0.14
C ILE A 53 -5.38 -0.09 0.98
N ASN A 54 -5.49 -0.30 2.30
CA ASN A 54 -5.83 0.76 3.23
C ASN A 54 -4.57 1.60 3.53
N LEU A 55 -4.64 2.90 3.25
CA LEU A 55 -3.54 3.85 3.42
C LEU A 55 -3.51 4.48 4.83
N GLU A 56 -4.49 4.22 5.68
CA GLU A 56 -4.45 4.67 7.08
C GLU A 56 -3.15 4.25 7.77
N GLN A 57 -2.66 3.04 7.52
CA GLN A 57 -1.43 2.58 8.18
C GLN A 57 -0.21 3.45 7.82
N ILE A 58 -0.13 3.97 6.59
CA ILE A 58 0.97 4.86 6.17
C ILE A 58 0.81 6.28 6.73
N LEU A 59 -0.43 6.74 6.88
CA LEU A 59 -0.76 8.01 7.54
C LEU A 59 -0.29 8.02 9.01
N HIS A 60 -0.53 6.92 9.74
CA HIS A 60 -0.19 6.82 11.16
C HIS A 60 1.28 6.48 11.45
N SER A 61 2.07 6.11 10.43
CA SER A 61 3.50 5.86 10.59
C SER A 61 4.37 7.11 10.49
N ARG A 62 3.78 8.27 10.19
CA ARG A 62 4.47 9.56 10.21
C ARG A 62 5.08 9.79 11.59
N THR A 63 6.38 10.09 11.64
CA THR A 63 6.98 10.58 12.88
C THR A 63 6.87 12.10 12.92
N GLU A 64 6.62 12.66 14.11
CA GLU A 64 6.55 14.12 14.30
C GLU A 64 7.91 14.81 14.11
N LEU A 65 8.97 14.02 13.90
CA LEU A 65 10.36 14.46 13.94
C LEU A 65 10.83 15.06 12.61
N ASP A 66 10.21 14.71 11.49
CA ASP A 66 10.60 15.21 10.17
C ASP A 66 9.36 15.50 9.28
N PRO A 67 9.06 16.79 9.00
CA PRO A 67 7.93 17.16 8.16
C PRO A 67 8.10 16.78 6.68
N ASP A 68 9.34 16.58 6.22
CA ASP A 68 9.65 16.16 4.85
C ASP A 68 9.84 14.63 4.73
N GLU A 69 9.51 13.88 5.80
CA GLU A 69 9.65 12.42 5.83
C GLU A 69 8.80 11.76 4.74
N VAL A 70 9.47 11.09 3.79
CA VAL A 70 8.81 10.22 2.83
C VAL A 70 8.54 8.89 3.49
N VAL A 71 7.27 8.64 3.81
CA VAL A 71 6.84 7.37 4.38
C VAL A 71 6.62 6.36 3.25
N SER A 72 7.05 5.11 3.44
CA SER A 72 6.90 4.07 2.42
C SER A 72 6.41 2.73 2.99
N MET A 73 5.66 2.00 2.17
CA MET A 73 5.19 0.65 2.45
C MET A 73 5.47 -0.23 1.24
N LYS A 74 5.96 -1.45 1.46
CA LYS A 74 6.19 -2.44 0.40
C LYS A 74 5.77 -3.81 0.87
N GLY A 75 5.04 -4.54 0.03
CA GLY A 75 4.57 -5.87 0.38
C GLY A 75 3.92 -6.61 -0.78
N TRP A 76 3.77 -7.92 -0.59
CA TRP A 76 2.95 -8.76 -1.45
C TRP A 76 1.51 -8.69 -0.99
N PHE A 77 0.62 -8.30 -1.90
CA PHE A 77 -0.80 -8.20 -1.62
C PHE A 77 -1.57 -9.23 -2.46
N PRO A 78 -2.60 -9.88 -1.88
CA PRO A 78 -3.44 -10.81 -2.61
C PRO A 78 -4.25 -10.09 -3.68
N LEU A 79 -4.27 -10.66 -4.88
CA LEU A 79 -5.11 -10.22 -5.98
C LEU A 79 -6.45 -10.95 -5.90
N PHE A 80 -7.53 -10.21 -5.65
CA PHE A 80 -8.87 -10.76 -5.49
C PHE A 80 -9.71 -10.61 -6.76
N ASP A 81 -10.37 -11.69 -7.14
CA ASP A 81 -11.37 -11.74 -8.19
C ASP A 81 -12.72 -12.11 -7.60
N THR A 82 -13.79 -11.47 -8.07
CA THR A 82 -15.15 -11.67 -7.53
C THR A 82 -15.73 -13.04 -7.81
N MET A 83 -15.20 -13.76 -8.81
CA MET A 83 -15.72 -15.07 -9.24
C MET A 83 -14.94 -16.23 -8.59
N THR A 84 -13.63 -16.06 -8.37
CA THR A 84 -12.73 -17.16 -8.01
C THR A 84 -11.96 -16.95 -6.71
N GLY A 85 -12.04 -15.78 -6.09
CA GLY A 85 -11.30 -15.45 -4.86
C GLY A 85 -9.86 -15.03 -5.16
N VAL A 86 -8.88 -15.51 -4.38
CA VAL A 86 -7.48 -15.11 -4.54
C VAL A 86 -6.87 -15.80 -5.76
N ARG A 87 -6.40 -15.03 -6.76
CA ARG A 87 -5.80 -15.56 -8.01
C ARG A 87 -4.28 -15.47 -8.07
N GLY A 88 -3.67 -14.79 -7.12
CA GLY A 88 -2.22 -14.57 -7.06
C GLY A 88 -1.85 -13.48 -6.08
N HIS A 89 -0.59 -13.05 -6.15
CA HIS A 89 -0.08 -11.94 -5.35
C HIS A 89 0.62 -10.93 -6.26
N ILE A 90 0.49 -9.66 -5.92
CA ILE A 90 1.18 -8.56 -6.59
C ILE A 90 2.09 -7.84 -5.59
N LEU A 91 3.31 -7.55 -5.99
CA LEU A 91 4.24 -6.76 -5.19
C LEU A 91 3.92 -5.28 -5.43
N VAL A 92 3.53 -4.57 -4.38
CA VAL A 92 3.23 -3.14 -4.45
C VAL A 92 4.18 -2.39 -3.54
N SER A 93 4.72 -1.27 -4.04
CA SER A 93 5.50 -0.31 -3.27
C SER A 93 4.81 1.04 -3.34
N ILE A 94 4.43 1.58 -2.18
CA ILE A 94 3.75 2.86 -2.03
C ILE A 94 4.70 3.80 -1.32
N LYS A 95 4.84 5.01 -1.86
CA LYS A 95 5.59 6.11 -1.24
C LYS A 95 4.64 7.29 -1.11
N MET A 96 4.62 7.90 0.06
CA MET A 96 3.79 9.06 0.36
C MET A 96 4.70 10.18 0.85
N GLN A 97 4.56 11.33 0.22
CA GLN A 97 5.20 12.57 0.64
C GLN A 97 4.09 13.56 0.96
N PHE A 98 4.09 14.09 2.17
CA PHE A 98 3.17 15.14 2.56
C PHE A 98 3.75 16.48 2.14
N VAL A 99 2.94 17.29 1.45
CA VAL A 99 3.35 18.63 1.00
C VAL A 99 2.37 19.62 1.63
N GLY A 100 2.68 20.12 2.83
CA GLY A 100 1.74 20.99 3.56
C GLY A 100 2.12 21.35 4.99
N ASP A 101 1.44 22.36 5.55
CA ASP A 101 1.76 23.04 6.82
C ASP A 101 1.54 22.16 8.06
N GLN A 102 2.36 22.35 9.10
CA GLN A 102 2.55 21.52 10.30
C GLN A 102 1.28 21.34 11.18
N SER A 103 0.16 21.99 10.87
CA SER A 103 -1.11 21.93 11.62
C SER A 103 -1.92 20.63 11.45
N TYR A 104 -1.46 19.68 10.63
CA TYR A 104 -2.15 18.42 10.37
C TYR A 104 -2.18 17.46 11.58
N ASN A 105 -1.25 17.62 12.53
CA ASN A 105 -1.03 16.71 13.65
C ASN A 105 -2.20 16.65 14.66
N ASP A 106 -3.02 17.71 14.76
CA ASP A 106 -4.17 17.76 15.67
C ASP A 106 -5.36 16.88 15.20
N ARG A 107 -5.42 16.48 13.93
CA ARG A 107 -6.56 15.72 13.39
C ARG A 107 -6.51 14.22 13.70
N PHE A 108 -5.31 13.65 13.90
CA PHE A 108 -5.16 12.24 14.30
C PHE A 108 -5.37 11.98 15.79
N ALA A 109 -5.40 13.03 16.62
CA ALA A 109 -5.82 12.91 18.02
C ALA A 109 -7.33 12.60 18.15
N SER A 110 -8.13 12.80 17.08
CA SER A 110 -9.58 12.60 17.08
C SER A 110 -10.03 11.20 16.67
N SER A 111 -9.16 10.34 16.12
CA SER A 111 -9.47 8.93 15.86
C SER A 111 -8.75 8.06 16.89
N VAL A 112 -9.52 7.47 17.81
CA VAL A 112 -9.01 6.57 18.85
C VAL A 112 -8.36 5.36 18.17
N GLY A 113 -7.02 5.39 18.12
CA GLY A 113 -6.19 4.42 17.41
C GLY A 113 -6.01 3.14 18.23
N VAL A 114 -6.30 2.00 17.60
CA VAL A 114 -5.74 0.71 18.05
C VAL A 114 -4.78 0.22 16.98
N ARG A 115 -3.49 0.16 17.32
CA ARG A 115 -2.42 -0.39 16.48
C ARG A 115 -2.04 -1.77 16.97
N PHE A 116 -2.14 -2.76 16.10
CA PHE A 116 -1.54 -4.08 16.30
C PHE A 116 -0.32 -4.20 15.38
N PHE A 117 0.82 -4.59 15.94
CA PHE A 117 2.01 -4.92 15.17
C PHE A 117 2.24 -6.43 15.24
N SER A 118 2.47 -7.06 14.09
CA SER A 118 2.90 -8.45 13.99
C SER A 118 4.39 -8.47 13.64
N ILE A 119 5.20 -9.10 14.50
CA ILE A 119 6.59 -9.44 14.20
C ILE A 119 6.58 -10.82 13.55
N ALA A 120 6.84 -10.90 12.25
CA ALA A 120 6.90 -12.17 11.51
C ALA A 120 8.17 -13.00 11.81
N CYS A 121 8.92 -12.68 12.87
CA CYS A 121 10.05 -13.49 13.34
C CYS A 121 9.67 -14.11 14.70
N PRO A 122 9.39 -15.42 14.78
CA PRO A 122 9.22 -16.07 16.07
C PRO A 122 10.52 -15.88 16.90
N PRO A 123 10.42 -15.66 18.23
CA PRO A 123 11.58 -15.48 19.07
C PRO A 123 12.52 -16.69 18.88
N GLN A 124 13.77 -16.42 18.48
CA GLN A 124 14.76 -17.49 18.33
C GLN A 124 14.96 -18.16 19.69
N PRO A 125 15.02 -19.50 19.76
CA PRO A 125 15.32 -20.19 21.00
C PRO A 125 16.69 -19.72 21.52
N PRO A 126 16.87 -19.65 22.85
CA PRO A 126 18.13 -19.19 23.44
C PRO A 126 19.29 -20.02 22.89
N PRO A 127 20.47 -19.42 22.64
CA PRO A 127 21.61 -20.14 22.13
C PRO A 127 21.92 -21.31 23.06
N GLN A 128 21.88 -22.52 22.52
CA GLN A 128 22.32 -23.70 23.27
C GLN A 128 23.83 -23.59 23.43
N PHE A 129 24.25 -23.27 24.65
CA PHE A 129 25.66 -23.35 25.02
C PHE A 129 26.09 -24.83 25.06
N PRO A 130 27.28 -25.17 24.53
CA PRO A 130 27.86 -26.49 24.70
C PRO A 130 28.22 -26.77 26.17
#